data_AF-A0A0V8RWC9-F1
#
_entry.id   AF-A0A0V8RWC9-F1
#
_cell.length_a   1.000
_cell.length_b   1.000
_cell.length_c   1.000
_cell.angle_alpha   90.00
_cell.angle_beta   90.00
_cell.angle_gamma   90.00
#
_symmetry.space_group_name_H-M   'P 1'
#
loop_
_entity.id
_entity.type
_entity.pdbx_description
1 polymer ?
#
loop_
_entity_poly.entity_id
_entity_poly.type
_entity_poly.pdbx_seq_one_letter_code
_entity_poly.pdbx_strand_id
1 'polypeptide(L)'
;MRHTEWNIIFHTLVGLRARVLLHPDPGLRGVEGRILLETRRGLLLEADGRRLWVSKANAIFLIQLPGGSWVVVRGEEIRGVQSERLKRLERSKGVGWLVRAGEKRRYTWGQPSGEDV
;
A
#
# COMPACT_ATOMS: atom_id res chain seq x y z
N MET A 1 0.00 -15.41 -3.34
CA MET A 1 -1.16 -14.87 -2.59
C MET A 1 -1.80 -13.79 -3.43
N ARG A 2 -3.14 -13.76 -3.51
CA ARG A 2 -3.90 -12.68 -4.15
C ARG A 2 -3.68 -11.36 -3.40
N HIS A 3 -3.63 -10.23 -4.10
CA HIS A 3 -3.60 -8.90 -3.47
C HIS A 3 -4.96 -8.64 -2.82
N THR A 4 -4.98 -8.43 -1.51
CA THR A 4 -6.15 -8.08 -0.71
C THR A 4 -5.86 -6.81 0.07
N GLU A 5 -6.91 -6.18 0.61
CA GLU A 5 -6.77 -4.99 1.47
C GLU A 5 -5.78 -5.23 2.61
N TRP A 6 -5.78 -6.45 3.14
CA TRP A 6 -4.92 -6.84 4.25
C TRP A 6 -3.44 -6.99 3.86
N ASN A 7 -3.16 -7.73 2.79
CA ASN A 7 -1.78 -8.13 2.49
C ASN A 7 -1.07 -7.20 1.51
N ILE A 8 -1.76 -6.18 0.98
CA ILE A 8 -1.16 -5.24 0.01
C ILE A 8 0.13 -4.61 0.53
N ILE A 9 0.20 -4.35 1.83
CA ILE A 9 1.38 -3.77 2.48
C ILE A 9 2.62 -4.68 2.41
N PHE A 10 2.46 -5.97 2.09
CA PHE A 10 3.55 -6.94 1.95
C PHE A 10 3.86 -7.31 0.50
N HIS A 11 3.03 -6.91 -0.46
CA HIS A 11 3.21 -7.20 -1.88
C HIS A 11 4.04 -6.13 -2.58
N THR A 12 4.51 -6.44 -3.80
CA THR A 12 5.02 -5.42 -4.71
C THR A 12 3.89 -4.44 -5.04
N LEU A 13 4.20 -3.15 -5.02
CA LEU A 13 3.25 -2.10 -5.39
C LEU A 13 3.42 -1.68 -6.86
N VAL A 14 4.47 -2.14 -7.52
CA VAL A 14 4.75 -1.85 -8.93
C VAL A 14 3.61 -2.39 -9.81
N GLY A 15 3.16 -1.54 -10.73
CA GLY A 15 2.08 -1.82 -11.67
C GLY A 15 0.69 -1.47 -11.15
N LEU A 16 0.53 -1.19 -9.86
CA LEU A 16 -0.76 -0.75 -9.31
C LEU A 16 -1.00 0.73 -9.58
N ARG A 17 -2.28 1.11 -9.69
CA ARG A 17 -2.69 2.52 -9.71
C ARG A 17 -2.74 3.04 -8.29
N ALA A 18 -2.22 4.24 -8.07
CA ALA A 18 -2.25 4.90 -6.77
C ALA A 18 -2.51 6.38 -6.90
N ARG A 19 -3.23 6.93 -5.91
CA ARG A 19 -3.45 8.36 -5.71
C ARG A 19 -2.85 8.81 -4.39
N VAL A 20 -2.18 9.95 -4.39
CA VAL A 20 -1.64 10.56 -3.17
C VAL A 20 -2.76 11.36 -2.49
N LEU A 21 -3.27 10.87 -1.36
CA LEU A 21 -4.31 11.58 -0.59
C LEU A 21 -3.71 12.68 0.29
N LEU A 22 -2.53 12.43 0.87
CA LEU A 22 -1.82 13.36 1.74
C LEU A 22 -0.32 13.23 1.50
N HIS A 23 0.39 14.35 1.51
CA HIS A 23 1.86 14.41 1.47
C HIS A 23 2.34 15.77 2.02
N PRO A 24 3.55 15.84 2.63
CA PRO A 24 4.11 17.11 3.11
C PRO A 24 4.25 18.16 2.00
N ASP A 25 4.75 17.75 0.83
CA ASP A 25 4.74 18.56 -0.39
C ASP A 25 3.31 18.67 -0.94
N PRO A 26 2.70 19.88 -0.96
CA PRO A 26 1.36 20.08 -1.48
C PRO A 26 1.22 19.76 -2.97
N GLY A 27 2.28 19.92 -3.77
CA GLY A 27 2.26 19.67 -5.21
C GLY A 27 2.12 18.20 -5.58
N LEU A 28 2.38 17.30 -4.61
CA LEU A 28 2.18 15.87 -4.76
C LEU A 28 0.78 15.41 -4.34
N ARG A 29 -0.01 16.24 -3.66
CA ARG A 29 -1.36 15.87 -3.22
C ARG A 29 -2.29 15.80 -4.42
N GLY A 30 -3.09 14.74 -4.49
CA GLY A 30 -4.01 14.50 -5.59
C GLY A 30 -3.37 13.85 -6.83
N VAL A 31 -2.03 13.77 -6.91
CA VAL A 31 -1.34 13.07 -8.00
C VAL A 31 -1.81 11.62 -8.05
N GLU A 32 -2.28 11.20 -9.22
CA GLU A 32 -2.77 9.86 -9.47
C GLU A 32 -2.07 9.27 -10.69
N GLY A 33 -1.62 8.03 -10.57
CA GLY A 33 -0.84 7.40 -11.63
C GLY A 33 -0.54 5.93 -11.38
N ARG A 34 0.21 5.33 -12.30
CA ARG A 34 0.70 3.96 -12.16
C ARG A 34 2.05 3.97 -11.44
N ILE A 35 2.23 3.08 -10.48
CA ILE A 35 3.52 2.90 -9.80
C ILE A 35 4.46 2.16 -10.75
N LEU A 36 5.54 2.81 -11.17
CA LEU A 36 6.56 2.22 -12.05
C LEU A 36 7.67 1.53 -11.26
N LEU A 37 8.04 2.10 -10.12
CA LEU A 37 9.13 1.60 -9.30
C LEU A 37 8.83 1.83 -7.83
N GLU A 38 9.26 0.87 -7.01
CA GLU A 38 9.25 0.96 -5.57
C GLU A 38 10.67 0.91 -5.03
N THR A 39 11.01 1.86 -4.16
CA THR A 39 12.26 1.82 -3.39
C THR A 39 11.94 1.70 -1.90
N ARG A 40 13.00 1.61 -1.09
CA ARG A 40 12.86 1.59 0.38
C ARG A 40 12.08 2.79 0.93
N ARG A 41 12.20 3.96 0.30
CA ARG A 41 11.69 5.24 0.83
C ARG A 41 10.64 5.93 -0.05
N GLY A 42 10.50 5.55 -1.31
CA GLY A 42 9.62 6.25 -2.24
C GLY A 42 9.00 5.34 -3.29
N LEU A 43 8.02 5.90 -3.98
CA LEU A 43 7.36 5.33 -5.15
C LEU A 43 7.59 6.27 -6.32
N LEU A 44 7.91 5.72 -7.49
CA LEU A 44 7.91 6.45 -8.75
C LEU A 44 6.54 6.26 -9.41
N LEU A 45 5.77 7.33 -9.54
CA LEU A 45 4.50 7.33 -10.25
C LEU A 45 4.66 7.88 -11.66
N GLU A 46 3.95 7.29 -12.62
CA GLU A 46 3.68 7.86 -13.92
C GLU A 46 2.27 8.44 -13.93
N ALA A 47 2.19 9.76 -14.05
CA ALA A 47 0.96 10.54 -14.03
C ALA A 47 1.02 11.58 -15.15
N ASP A 48 0.01 11.63 -16.01
CA ASP A 48 -0.10 12.58 -17.12
C ASP A 48 1.17 12.68 -18.01
N GLY A 49 1.76 11.52 -18.33
CA GLY A 49 2.99 11.45 -19.14
C GLY A 49 4.26 11.90 -18.43
N ARG A 50 4.19 12.24 -17.14
CA ARG A 50 5.32 12.66 -16.31
C ARG A 50 5.64 11.60 -15.27
N ARG A 51 6.92 11.54 -14.88
CA ARG A 51 7.41 10.67 -13.81
C ARG A 51 7.67 11.49 -12.55
N LEU A 52 7.04 11.12 -11.45
CA LEU A 52 7.09 11.84 -10.18
C LEU A 52 7.53 10.90 -9.06
N TRP A 53 8.58 11.27 -8.33
CA TRP A 53 8.97 10.58 -7.10
C TRP A 53 8.11 11.09 -5.94
N VAL A 54 7.45 10.17 -5.26
CA VAL A 54 6.67 10.45 -4.05
C VAL A 54 7.30 9.72 -2.88
N SER A 55 7.62 10.46 -1.82
CA SER A 55 8.18 9.87 -0.61
C SER A 55 7.08 9.13 0.15
N LYS A 56 7.43 8.00 0.77
CA LYS A 56 6.52 7.23 1.64
C LYS A 56 6.33 7.90 3.00
N ALA A 57 7.30 8.71 3.44
CA ALA A 57 7.24 9.31 4.77
C ALA A 57 6.14 10.38 4.82
N ASN A 58 5.29 10.32 5.85
CA ASN A 58 4.17 11.23 6.08
C ASN A 58 3.17 11.30 4.91
N ALA A 59 3.11 10.22 4.12
CA ALA A 59 2.25 10.13 2.95
C ALA A 59 1.08 9.19 3.22
N ILE A 60 -0.09 9.51 2.65
CA ILE A 60 -1.24 8.60 2.61
C ILE A 60 -1.57 8.33 1.14
N PHE A 61 -1.62 7.05 0.78
CA PHE A 61 -1.92 6.60 -0.57
C PHE A 61 -3.28 5.92 -0.62
N LEU A 62 -4.03 6.13 -1.70
CA LEU A 62 -5.16 5.31 -2.10
C LEU A 62 -4.69 4.41 -3.23
N ILE A 63 -4.65 3.09 -3.01
CA ILE A 63 -4.11 2.12 -3.96
C ILE A 63 -5.24 1.26 -4.50
N GLN A 64 -5.30 1.10 -5.83
CA GLN A 64 -6.25 0.22 -6.48
C GLN A 64 -5.71 -1.20 -6.47
N LEU A 65 -6.50 -2.12 -5.92
CA LEU A 65 -6.21 -3.55 -5.97
C LEU A 65 -6.51 -4.10 -7.37
N PRO A 66 -5.90 -5.21 -7.79
CA PRO A 66 -6.19 -5.84 -9.09
C PRO A 66 -7.67 -6.19 -9.32
N GLY A 67 -8.45 -6.39 -8.25
CA GLY A 67 -9.90 -6.60 -8.31
C GLY A 67 -10.74 -5.33 -8.49
N GLY A 68 -10.11 -4.16 -8.60
CA GLY A 68 -10.78 -2.87 -8.84
C GLY A 68 -11.14 -2.10 -7.57
N SER A 69 -11.22 -2.75 -6.40
CA SER A 69 -11.42 -2.08 -5.12
C SER A 69 -10.22 -1.23 -4.71
N TRP A 70 -10.45 -0.27 -3.82
CA TRP A 70 -9.43 0.67 -3.36
C TRP A 70 -9.16 0.53 -1.88
N VAL A 71 -7.89 0.69 -1.48
CA VAL A 71 -7.45 0.62 -0.09
C VAL A 71 -6.58 1.82 0.27
N VAL A 72 -6.81 2.38 1.46
CA VAL A 72 -5.98 3.45 2.00
C VAL A 72 -4.78 2.85 2.73
N VAL A 73 -3.58 3.32 2.41
CA VAL A 73 -2.33 2.82 2.96
C VAL A 73 -1.49 3.99 3.47
N ARG A 74 -1.04 3.92 4.73
CA ARG A 74 -0.06 4.88 5.24
C ARG A 74 1.31 4.51 4.69
N GLY A 75 2.06 5.49 4.21
CA GLY A 75 3.38 5.24 3.65
C GLY A 75 4.38 4.66 4.67
N GLU A 76 4.17 4.88 5.96
CA GLU A 76 4.90 4.24 7.05
C GLU A 76 4.77 2.71 7.04
N GLU A 77 3.59 2.19 6.71
CA GLU A 77 3.29 0.75 6.68
C GLU A 77 4.02 0.05 5.53
N ILE A 78 4.22 0.77 4.42
CA ILE A 78 4.90 0.26 3.21
C ILE A 78 6.37 0.71 3.10
N ARG A 79 6.96 1.23 4.18
CA ARG A 79 8.40 1.54 4.22
C ARG A 79 9.22 0.27 4.04
N GLY A 80 10.26 0.31 3.22
CA GLY A 80 11.02 -0.89 2.82
C GLY A 80 10.75 -1.27 1.37
N VAL A 81 11.56 -2.18 0.83
CA VAL A 81 11.22 -2.93 -0.41
C VAL A 81 10.41 -4.18 -0.06
N GLN A 82 9.77 -4.83 -1.04
CA GLN A 82 8.89 -5.99 -0.81
C GLN A 82 9.53 -7.06 0.09
N SER A 83 10.77 -7.47 -0.20
CA SER A 83 11.48 -8.50 0.56
C SER A 83 11.68 -8.12 2.03
N GLU A 84 11.91 -6.84 2.34
CA GLU A 84 12.02 -6.36 3.71
C GLU A 84 10.66 -6.40 4.44
N ARG A 85 9.56 -6.12 3.73
CA ARG A 85 8.21 -6.15 4.30
C ARG A 85 7.74 -7.58 4.56
N LEU A 86 8.04 -8.52 3.66
CA LEU A 86 7.78 -9.95 3.87
C LEU A 86 8.50 -10.48 5.13
N LYS A 87 9.76 -10.10 5.34
CA LYS A 87 10.49 -10.46 6.56
C LYS A 87 9.85 -9.92 7.84
N ARG A 88 9.16 -8.77 7.79
CA ARG A 88 8.40 -8.25 8.94
C ARG A 88 7.23 -9.17 9.26
N LEU A 89 6.46 -9.56 8.25
CA LEU A 89 5.34 -10.48 8.40
C LEU A 89 5.76 -11.80 9.06
N GLU A 90 6.87 -12.38 8.62
CA GLU A 90 7.44 -13.61 9.20
C GLU A 90 7.81 -13.43 10.69
N ARG A 91 8.44 -12.30 11.03
CA ARG A 91 8.83 -11.99 12.42
C ARG A 91 7.64 -11.70 13.33
N SER A 92 6.53 -11.23 12.78
CA SER A 92 5.32 -10.87 13.55
C SER A 92 4.49 -12.08 14.02
N LYS A 93 4.85 -13.33 13.66
CA LYS A 93 4.16 -14.57 14.07
C LYS A 93 2.62 -14.45 14.11
N GLY A 94 2.03 -13.94 13.03
CA GLY A 94 0.59 -14.08 12.79
C GLY A 94 -0.35 -13.11 13.52
N VAL A 95 0.13 -11.96 14.00
CA VAL A 95 -0.77 -10.88 14.46
C VAL A 95 -0.47 -9.61 13.68
N GLY A 96 -1.46 -9.07 13.00
CA GLY A 96 -1.40 -7.68 12.58
C GLY A 96 -2.76 -7.03 12.68
N TRP A 97 -2.79 -5.78 12.27
CA TRP A 97 -3.96 -4.94 12.36
C TRP A 97 -4.41 -4.59 10.94
N LEU A 98 -5.66 -4.91 10.61
CA LEU A 98 -6.30 -4.34 9.45
C LEU A 98 -6.90 -3.00 9.89
N VAL A 99 -6.43 -1.91 9.29
CA VAL A 99 -7.01 -0.58 9.49
C VAL A 99 -7.80 -0.24 8.24
N ARG A 100 -9.13 -0.38 8.31
CA ARG A 100 -10.01 0.32 7.36
C ARG A 100 -10.15 1.76 7.85
N ALA A 101 -10.33 2.71 6.95
CA ALA A 101 -10.70 4.07 7.34
C ALA A 101 -11.96 4.00 8.23
N GLY A 102 -11.82 4.25 9.53
CA GLY A 102 -12.89 4.17 10.52
C GLY A 102 -13.00 2.89 11.36
N GLU A 103 -12.27 1.79 11.06
CA GLU A 103 -12.39 0.54 11.82
C GLU A 103 -11.03 -0.18 11.99
N LYS A 104 -10.64 -0.44 13.24
CA LYS A 104 -9.42 -1.19 13.61
C LYS A 104 -9.81 -2.61 14.02
N ARG A 105 -9.50 -3.61 13.20
CA ARG A 105 -9.72 -5.02 13.54
C ARG A 105 -8.41 -5.78 13.72
N ARG A 106 -8.38 -6.63 14.76
CA ARG A 106 -7.31 -7.61 15.00
C ARG A 106 -7.55 -8.80 14.07
N TYR A 107 -6.54 -9.25 13.33
CA TYR A 107 -6.60 -10.52 12.60
C TYR A 107 -5.52 -11.48 13.10
N THR A 108 -5.85 -12.77 13.09
CA THR A 108 -4.92 -13.88 13.30
C THR A 108 -4.74 -14.65 11.99
N TRP A 109 -3.51 -15.09 11.72
CA TRP A 109 -3.19 -15.86 10.52
C TRP A 109 -3.99 -17.17 10.49
N GLY A 110 -4.77 -17.41 9.43
CA GLY A 110 -5.55 -18.64 9.23
C GLY A 110 -7.07 -18.49 9.15
N GLN A 111 -7.63 -17.29 9.27
CA GLN A 111 -9.05 -17.07 8.97
C GLN A 111 -9.19 -16.48 7.56
N PRO A 112 -9.82 -17.18 6.59
CA PRO A 112 -10.20 -16.55 5.34
C PRO A 112 -11.16 -15.42 5.70
N SER A 113 -10.81 -14.19 5.32
CA SER A 113 -11.74 -13.08 5.36
C SER A 113 -12.90 -13.44 4.45
N GLY A 114 -14.07 -13.71 5.04
CA GLY A 114 -15.27 -14.15 4.35
C GLY A 114 -15.56 -13.31 3.11
N GLU A 115 -15.28 -13.91 1.96
CA GLU A 115 -15.88 -13.78 0.64
C GLU A 115 -15.17 -14.82 -0.24
N ASP A 116 -15.23 -16.08 0.21
CA ASP A 116 -15.07 -17.25 -0.65
C ASP A 116 -16.47 -17.67 -1.09
N VAL A 117 -17.01 -16.99 -2.11
CA VAL A 117 -18.05 -17.49 -3.04
C VAL A 117 -17.68 -17.01 -4.44
#